data_AF-M1PGJ0-F1
#
_entry.id   AF-M1PGJ0-F1
#
_cell.length_a   1.000
_cell.length_b   1.000
_cell.length_c   1.000
_cell.angle_alpha   90.00
_cell.angle_beta   90.00
_cell.angle_gamma   90.00
#
_symmetry.space_group_name_H-M   'P 1'
#
loop_
_entity.id
_entity.type
_entity.pdbx_description
1 polymer ?
#
loop_
_entity_poly.entity_id
_entity_poly.type
_entity_poly.pdbx_seq_one_letter_code
_entity_poly.pdbx_strand_id
1 'polypeptide(L)' 'MDSKESKIADEVLLKISKEIAIKFIEVGRLTPATFEIGFPKIFDTIKATVEKE' A
#
# COMPACT_ATOMS: atom_id res chain seq x y z
N MET A 1 -4.48 -24.81 -4.82
CA MET A 1 -3.63 -24.50 -3.64
C MET A 1 -3.41 -22.98 -3.52
N ASP A 2 -4.17 -22.19 -4.27
CA ASP A 2 -3.87 -20.80 -4.64
C ASP A 2 -4.34 -19.75 -3.63
N SER A 3 -5.33 -20.06 -2.79
CA SER A 3 -5.97 -19.06 -1.92
C SER A 3 -5.12 -18.61 -0.72
N LYS A 4 -4.00 -19.29 -0.44
CA LYS A 4 -3.11 -18.95 0.68
C LYS A 4 -1.95 -18.08 0.22
N GLU A 5 -1.36 -18.38 -0.94
CA GLU A 5 -0.29 -17.56 -1.55
C GLU A 5 -0.82 -16.17 -1.95
N SER A 6 -2.02 -16.09 -2.53
CA SER A 6 -2.63 -14.79 -2.86
C SER A 6 -2.88 -13.93 -1.63
N LYS A 7 -3.34 -14.53 -0.52
CA LYS A 7 -3.55 -13.82 0.75
C LYS A 7 -2.25 -13.31 1.36
N ILE A 8 -1.18 -14.11 1.30
CA ILE A 8 0.15 -13.69 1.77
C ILE A 8 0.64 -12.51 0.93
N ALA A 9 0.44 -12.54 -0.40
CA ALA A 9 0.80 -11.42 -1.27
C ALA A 9 0.01 -10.15 -0.94
N ASP A 10 -1.32 -10.27 -0.72
CA ASP A 10 -2.16 -9.14 -0.33
C ASP A 10 -1.75 -8.54 1.03
N GLU A 11 -1.43 -9.39 2.01
CA GLU A 11 -0.95 -8.95 3.32
C GLU A 11 0.39 -8.21 3.23
N VAL A 12 1.31 -8.69 2.39
CA VAL A 12 2.61 -8.04 2.14
C VAL A 12 2.42 -6.69 1.46
N LEU A 13 1.59 -6.60 0.42
CA LEU A 13 1.26 -5.35 -0.26
C LEU A 13 0.68 -4.33 0.71
N LEU A 14 -0.25 -4.76 1.56
CA LEU A 14 -0.90 -3.90 2.54
C LEU A 14 0.09 -3.40 3.61
N LYS A 15 1.00 -4.28 4.07
CA LYS A 15 2.02 -3.91 5.07
C LYS A 15 2.98 -2.84 4.52
N ILE A 16 3.51 -3.04 3.32
CA ILE A 16 4.43 -2.08 2.69
C ILE A 16 3.70 -0.74 2.44
N SER A 17 2.46 -0.80 1.95
CA SER A 17 1.67 0.42 1.71
C SER A 17 1.45 1.23 2.99
N LYS A 18 1.23 0.56 4.14
CA LYS A 18 1.10 1.22 5.45
C LYS A 18 2.41 1.89 5.89
N GLU A 19 3.55 1.21 5.74
CA GLU A 19 4.86 1.78 6.10
C GLU A 19 5.18 3.05 5.27
N ILE A 20 4.89 3.03 3.97
CA ILE A 20 5.08 4.21 3.10
C ILE A 20 4.13 5.34 3.49
N ALA A 21 2.85 5.03 3.77
CA ALA A 21 1.88 6.04 4.19
C ALA A 21 2.27 6.70 5.52
N ILE A 22 2.72 5.90 6.50
CA ILE A 22 3.27 6.43 7.76
C ILE A 22 4.46 7.34 7.47
N LYS A 23 5.39 6.93 6.59
CA LYS A 23 6.55 7.74 6.24
C LYS A 23 6.17 9.07 5.61
N PHE A 24 5.15 9.08 4.75
CA PHE A 24 4.65 10.31 4.13
C PHE A 24 3.99 11.24 5.15
N ILE A 25 3.34 10.69 6.19
CA ILE A 25 2.80 11.47 7.30
C ILE A 25 3.93 12.10 8.12
N GLU A 26 4.97 11.32 8.45
CA GLU A 26 6.14 11.82 9.20
C GLU A 26 6.83 13.00 8.52
N VAL A 27 6.89 13.00 7.18
CA VAL A 27 7.53 14.08 6.39
C VAL A 27 6.55 15.16 5.92
N GLY A 28 5.28 15.13 6.35
CA GLY A 28 4.27 16.12 6.01
C GLY A 28 3.83 16.11 4.53
N ARG A 29 3.90 14.96 3.87
CA ARG A 29 3.42 14.72 2.49
C ARG A 29 2.07 14.03 2.42
N LEU A 30 1.60 13.46 3.53
CA LEU A 30 0.25 12.93 3.71
C LEU A 30 -0.27 13.39 5.08
N THR A 31 -1.58 13.60 5.21
CA THR A 31 -2.21 14.00 6.48
C THR A 31 -3.40 13.10 6.78
N PRO A 32 -3.88 13.01 8.03
CA PRO A 32 -5.10 12.27 8.35
C PRO A 32 -6.29 12.70 7.48
N ALA A 33 -6.43 14.00 7.20
CA ALA A 33 -7.51 14.55 6.36
C ALA A 33 -7.39 14.16 4.87
N THR A 34 -6.21 13.78 4.39
CA THR A 34 -5.98 13.39 2.99
C THR A 34 -5.69 11.90 2.83
N PHE A 35 -5.72 11.15 3.95
CA PHE A 35 -5.34 9.74 3.98
C PHE A 35 -6.24 8.87 3.08
N GLU A 36 -7.55 9.11 3.11
CA GLU A 36 -8.53 8.35 2.31
C GLU A 36 -8.30 8.47 0.80
N ILE A 37 -7.68 9.58 0.35
CA ILE A 37 -7.33 9.81 -1.06
C ILE A 37 -5.91 9.32 -1.36
N GLY A 38 -4.98 9.52 -0.42
CA GLY A 38 -3.56 9.22 -0.61
C GLY A 38 -3.20 7.75 -0.47
N PHE A 39 -3.78 7.05 0.51
CA PHE A 39 -3.46 5.65 0.78
C PHE A 39 -3.81 4.71 -0.39
N PRO A 40 -5.00 4.80 -1.04
CA PRO A 40 -5.31 3.97 -2.21
C PRO A 40 -4.30 4.17 -3.34
N LYS A 41 -3.86 5.41 -3.60
CA LYS A 41 -2.86 5.70 -4.64
C LYS A 41 -1.53 5.00 -4.37
N ILE A 42 -1.09 4.98 -3.11
CA ILE A 42 0.14 4.27 -2.71
C ILE A 42 -0.05 2.76 -2.95
N PHE A 43 -1.15 2.19 -2.44
CA PHE A 43 -1.44 0.76 -2.58
C PHE A 43 -1.52 0.32 -4.05
N ASP A 44 -2.30 1.03 -4.86
CA ASP A 44 -2.51 0.73 -6.28
C ASP A 44 -1.21 0.84 -7.08
N THR A 45 -0.36 1.82 -6.77
CA THR A 45 0.95 1.98 -7.43
C THR A 45 1.85 0.78 -7.19
N ILE A 46 1.92 0.30 -5.95
CA ILE A 46 2.77 -0.84 -5.58
C ILE A 46 2.18 -2.12 -6.18
N LYS A 47 0.87 -2.33 -6.03
CA LYS A 47 0.16 -3.47 -6.59
C LYS A 47 0.37 -3.57 -8.10
N ALA A 48 0.17 -2.47 -8.83
CA ALA A 48 0.38 -2.43 -10.28
C ALA A 48 1.84 -2.67 -10.69
N THR A 49 2.82 -2.41 -9.81
CA THR A 49 4.23 -2.75 -10.07
C THR A 49 4.47 -4.25 -9.94
N VAL A 50 3.86 -4.88 -8.93
CA VAL A 50 3.98 -6.33 -8.69
C VAL A 50 3.22 -7.15 -9.72
N GLU A 51 2.05 -6.67 -10.18
CA GLU A 51 1.23 -7.36 -11.19
C GLU A 51 1.77 -7.24 -12.63
N LYS A 52 2.70 -6.32 -12.88
CA LYS A 52 3.33 -6.11 -14.20
C LYS A 52 4.59 -6.95 -14.43
N GLU A 53 5.17 -7.48 -13.36
CA GLU A 53 6.30 -8.41 -13.38
C GLU A 53 5.80 -9.86 -13.34
#